data_AF-A0A3D0DNV6-F1
#
_entry.id   AF-A0A3D0DNV6-F1
#
_cell.length_a   1.000
_cell.length_b   1.000
_cell.length_c   1.000
_cell.angle_alpha   90.00
_cell.angle_beta   90.00
_cell.angle_gamma   90.00
#
_symmetry.space_group_name_H-M   'P 1'
#
loop_
_entity.id
_entity.type
_entity.pdbx_description
1 polymer ?
#
loop_
_entity_poly.entity_id
_entity_poly.type
_entity_poly.pdbx_seq_one_letter_code
_entity_poly.pdbx_strand_id
1 'polypeptide(L)'
;MAYKYILGVLMMKKKLLSIITSCIFAVASIAPAQGISIVNAEETTAKSPISGYTLLESKYEKPGEDSISVGVPGSYLAEQQDALDRINEIRKEACDKGYPDPRDPKKKLSSSDYVPIKWSFALEEYARVRACEASVYGEHTRPGTNEALVEGSDDENGYVSGTSETLAWPGNSLKGGVNLWYTEKDEWVSGGTGVTGHYTSMINPHNEYVGLGGFKSDFNMGNTNFNSCICGRFSSTEWYSFPSTADELKRLKDETMAPELKNIVQVISINKSSVYKPNLSVLENDYAFISNKGLYLGEKAVFAMVSKVKIDSDSASVIDINEYTYSSSKPGILKVDADGKAETKNTGKVTVKAVNAGGKEYTLDMSITAFLSKPKVKLSSTKKKKIKAKLTATKKDVVNMTYFEVQTATDKKFTKNVKTTKVKTKVTSWYNPKTTFSKTIKGFKSKKKYYVRVRAVYENKSYKNNDKSVIKVYSKWSSSKKIKVK
;
A
#
# COMPACT_ATOMS: atom_id res chain seq x y z
N MET A 1 26.78 -83.49 11.61
CA MET A 1 25.87 -82.66 10.81
C MET A 1 25.82 -81.27 11.44
N ALA A 2 26.91 -80.51 11.26
CA ALA A 2 27.11 -79.44 10.26
C ALA A 2 26.86 -78.06 10.93
N TYR A 3 27.80 -77.62 11.81
CA TYR A 3 28.94 -76.68 11.55
C TYR A 3 28.46 -75.24 11.28
N LYS A 4 28.89 -74.12 11.91
CA LYS A 4 30.02 -73.70 12.78
C LYS A 4 29.65 -72.29 13.34
N TYR A 5 29.71 -71.96 14.64
CA TYR A 5 30.86 -71.58 15.51
C TYR A 5 31.27 -70.08 15.53
N ILE A 6 31.30 -69.51 16.75
CA ILE A 6 32.31 -68.61 17.39
C ILE A 6 31.84 -67.26 17.99
N LEU A 7 32.20 -67.14 19.27
CA LEU A 7 32.28 -66.01 20.22
C LEU A 7 32.89 -64.69 19.70
N GLY A 8 32.56 -63.58 20.36
CA GLY A 8 33.59 -62.66 20.87
C GLY A 8 33.39 -61.14 20.75
N VAL A 9 33.24 -60.47 21.91
CA VAL A 9 34.06 -59.32 22.36
C VAL A 9 33.93 -57.95 21.62
N LEU A 10 33.28 -57.00 22.32
CA LEU A 10 33.84 -55.69 22.77
C LEU A 10 34.13 -54.57 21.74
N MET A 11 33.50 -53.41 21.95
CA MET A 11 34.12 -52.08 22.21
C MET A 11 33.04 -50.97 22.06
N MET A 12 32.61 -50.30 23.15
CA MET A 12 33.13 -48.98 23.58
C MET A 12 33.16 -47.96 22.41
N LYS A 13 32.50 -46.80 22.42
CA LYS A 13 32.40 -45.81 23.51
C LYS A 13 31.61 -44.57 23.02
N LYS A 14 30.91 -43.93 23.96
CA LYS A 14 30.54 -42.48 24.08
C LYS A 14 29.19 -41.97 23.53
N LYS A 15 28.30 -41.70 24.52
CA LYS A 15 27.59 -40.42 24.83
C LYS A 15 26.61 -39.89 23.75
N LEU A 16 25.39 -39.39 24.02
CA LEU A 16 24.73 -38.86 25.22
C LEU A 16 23.23 -38.62 24.87
N LEU A 17 22.31 -38.84 25.84
CA LEU A 17 20.98 -38.20 26.11
C LEU A 17 19.98 -37.91 24.95
N SER A 18 18.65 -38.08 25.07
CA SER A 18 17.78 -37.89 26.24
C SER A 18 16.46 -38.68 26.15
N ILE A 19 15.85 -38.92 27.30
CA ILE A 19 14.69 -39.79 27.55
C ILE A 19 13.72 -39.02 28.47
N ILE A 20 12.44 -39.00 28.04
CA ILE A 20 11.22 -39.32 28.82
C ILE A 20 10.57 -38.27 29.76
N THR A 21 9.39 -37.81 29.30
CA THR A 21 8.02 -38.07 29.82
C THR A 21 7.54 -37.57 31.20
N SER A 22 6.43 -36.82 31.10
CA SER A 22 5.29 -36.50 31.98
C SER A 22 5.31 -36.76 33.49
N CYS A 23 4.77 -35.79 34.24
CA CYS A 23 3.84 -36.01 35.35
C CYS A 23 2.83 -34.84 35.45
N ILE A 24 1.60 -35.22 35.81
CA ILE A 24 0.36 -34.44 35.90
C ILE A 24 0.31 -33.62 37.19
N PHE A 25 -0.22 -32.38 37.13
CA PHE A 25 -1.01 -31.80 38.22
C PHE A 25 -2.16 -30.97 37.63
N ALA A 26 -3.38 -31.33 38.00
CA ALA A 26 -4.60 -30.57 37.74
C ALA A 26 -4.84 -29.57 38.88
N VAL A 27 -5.08 -28.31 38.55
CA VAL A 27 -5.79 -27.34 39.40
C VAL A 27 -6.79 -26.62 38.51
N ALA A 28 -8.08 -26.70 38.89
CA ALA A 28 -9.18 -26.09 38.18
C ALA A 28 -9.20 -24.57 38.37
N SER A 29 -9.25 -23.83 37.27
CA SER A 29 -9.71 -22.44 37.25
C SER A 29 -10.24 -22.11 35.85
N ILE A 30 -11.57 -21.95 35.78
CA ILE A 30 -12.36 -21.17 34.81
C ILE A 30 -11.74 -21.09 33.40
N ALA A 31 -12.25 -21.93 32.49
CA ALA A 31 -11.92 -21.84 31.07
C ALA A 31 -12.32 -20.44 30.53
N PRO A 32 -11.38 -19.62 30.03
CA PRO A 32 -11.76 -18.66 29.01
C PRO A 32 -12.13 -19.48 27.77
N ALA A 33 -13.25 -19.11 27.14
CA ALA A 33 -13.64 -19.63 25.84
C ALA A 33 -12.40 -19.70 24.94
N GLN A 34 -12.12 -20.89 24.40
CA GLN A 34 -11.05 -21.06 23.42
C GLN A 34 -11.37 -20.14 22.26
N GLY A 35 -10.69 -19.00 22.22
CA GLY A 35 -10.65 -18.14 21.05
C GLY A 35 -10.10 -19.00 19.92
N ILE A 36 -10.95 -19.24 18.92
CA ILE A 36 -10.50 -19.72 17.62
C ILE A 36 -9.41 -18.75 17.18
N SER A 37 -8.18 -19.23 17.06
CA SER A 37 -7.06 -18.47 16.53
C SER A 37 -7.44 -18.02 15.12
N ILE A 38 -7.81 -16.74 15.01
CA ILE A 38 -8.04 -16.05 13.75
C ILE A 38 -6.67 -15.98 13.06
N VAL A 39 -6.38 -16.93 12.18
CA VAL A 39 -5.33 -16.75 11.17
C VAL A 39 -5.84 -15.71 10.18
N ASN A 40 -5.66 -14.44 10.56
CA ASN A 40 -5.62 -13.32 9.63
C ASN A 40 -4.68 -13.70 8.47
N ALA A 41 -4.93 -13.20 7.25
CA ALA A 41 -3.99 -13.27 6.13
C ALA A 41 -2.55 -13.22 6.65
N GLU A 42 -1.80 -14.32 6.52
CA GLU A 42 -0.51 -14.47 7.20
C GLU A 42 0.36 -13.28 6.83
N GLU A 43 0.53 -12.35 7.78
CA GLU A 43 1.61 -11.38 7.73
C GLU A 43 2.89 -12.22 7.67
N THR A 44 3.46 -12.28 6.47
CA THR A 44 4.72 -12.96 6.27
C THR A 44 5.79 -12.26 7.11
N THR A 45 6.70 -13.03 7.71
CA THR A 45 7.91 -12.46 8.31
C THR A 45 8.87 -11.91 7.25
N ALA A 46 8.59 -12.14 5.96
CA ALA A 46 9.37 -11.62 4.85
C ALA A 46 9.28 -10.10 4.81
N LYS A 47 10.43 -9.49 4.52
CA LYS A 47 10.57 -8.05 4.43
C LYS A 47 9.81 -7.54 3.20
N SER A 48 8.95 -6.55 3.40
CA SER A 48 8.26 -5.89 2.28
C SER A 48 9.25 -5.21 1.32
N PRO A 49 9.02 -5.30 -0.01
CA PRO A 49 9.86 -4.65 -1.01
C PRO A 49 9.70 -3.12 -1.02
N ILE A 50 8.65 -2.60 -0.39
CA ILE A 50 8.44 -1.17 -0.17
C ILE A 50 8.48 -0.86 1.32
N SER A 51 9.35 0.06 1.69
CA SER A 51 9.49 0.44 3.09
C SER A 51 8.26 1.17 3.62
N GLY A 52 7.70 0.67 4.73
CA GLY A 52 6.47 1.18 5.33
C GLY A 52 5.19 0.45 4.86
N TYR A 53 5.35 -0.59 4.04
CA TYR A 53 4.24 -1.46 3.60
C TYR A 53 4.31 -2.83 4.25
N THR A 54 3.17 -3.48 4.40
CA THR A 54 3.06 -4.91 4.77
C THR A 54 3.00 -5.76 3.50
N LEU A 55 3.82 -6.81 3.41
CA LEU A 55 3.75 -7.76 2.30
C LEU A 55 2.68 -8.81 2.58
N LEU A 56 1.83 -9.09 1.60
CA LEU A 56 0.83 -10.16 1.65
C LEU A 56 1.12 -11.14 0.52
N GLU A 57 1.44 -12.38 0.87
CA GLU A 57 1.62 -13.44 -0.12
C GLU A 57 0.28 -13.85 -0.74
N SER A 58 0.29 -14.31 -1.99
CA SER A 58 -0.89 -14.96 -2.56
C SER A 58 -1.04 -16.36 -1.95
N LYS A 59 -2.22 -16.64 -1.40
CA LYS A 59 -2.58 -17.98 -0.90
C LYS A 59 -3.10 -18.91 -2.02
N TYR A 60 -3.48 -18.34 -3.16
CA TYR A 60 -4.27 -19.02 -4.19
C TYR A 60 -3.42 -19.52 -5.36
N GLU A 61 -2.32 -18.83 -5.67
CA GLU A 61 -1.43 -19.21 -6.76
C GLU A 61 0.02 -18.99 -6.37
N LYS A 62 0.84 -20.03 -6.57
CA LYS A 62 2.29 -19.88 -6.67
C LYS A 62 2.67 -19.78 -8.15
N PRO A 63 3.69 -19.01 -8.51
CA PRO A 63 4.13 -18.97 -9.90
C PRO A 63 4.64 -20.34 -10.35
N GLY A 64 4.02 -20.89 -11.39
CA GLY A 64 4.52 -22.02 -12.16
C GLY A 64 5.67 -21.64 -13.10
N GLU A 65 6.12 -22.57 -13.94
CA GLU A 65 7.30 -22.40 -14.80
C GLU A 65 7.21 -21.19 -15.75
N ASP A 66 6.02 -20.83 -16.21
CA ASP A 66 5.80 -19.70 -17.14
C ASP A 66 5.32 -18.41 -16.47
N SER A 67 5.24 -18.38 -15.13
CA SER A 67 4.76 -17.22 -14.37
C SER A 67 5.73 -16.75 -13.29
N ILE A 68 5.61 -15.50 -12.87
CA ILE A 68 6.47 -14.85 -11.88
C ILE A 68 5.64 -14.08 -10.86
N SER A 69 6.07 -14.11 -9.59
CA SER A 69 5.48 -13.29 -8.55
C SER A 69 5.90 -11.83 -8.70
N VAL A 70 4.92 -10.94 -8.62
CA VAL A 70 5.13 -9.49 -8.53
C VAL A 70 4.25 -8.91 -7.43
N GLY A 71 4.61 -7.74 -6.91
CA GLY A 71 3.87 -7.05 -5.87
C GLY A 71 3.03 -5.90 -6.42
N VAL A 72 1.80 -5.76 -5.96
CA VAL A 72 0.94 -4.61 -6.26
C VAL A 72 0.73 -3.80 -4.98
N PRO A 73 1.29 -2.58 -4.88
CA PRO A 73 1.07 -1.73 -3.73
C PRO A 73 -0.35 -1.15 -3.76
N GLY A 74 -1.03 -1.14 -2.61
CA GLY A 74 -2.36 -0.60 -2.50
C GLY A 74 -3.00 -0.77 -1.13
N SER A 75 -4.32 -0.73 -1.11
CA SER A 75 -5.14 -0.94 0.09
C SER A 75 -6.41 -1.72 -0.27
N TYR A 76 -6.84 -2.59 0.64
CA TYR A 76 -8.15 -3.21 0.55
C TYR A 76 -9.23 -2.24 1.05
N LEU A 77 -10.32 -2.14 0.30
CA LEU A 77 -11.47 -1.31 0.65
C LEU A 77 -12.25 -1.93 1.81
N ALA A 78 -12.78 -1.07 2.67
CA ALA A 78 -13.79 -1.41 3.65
C ALA A 78 -15.20 -1.17 3.06
N GLU A 79 -16.27 -1.36 3.85
CA GLU A 79 -17.71 -1.24 3.50
C GLU A 79 -18.43 -2.59 3.24
N GLN A 80 -17.94 -3.69 3.83
CA GLN A 80 -18.53 -5.03 3.62
C GLN A 80 -20.00 -5.10 4.04
N GLN A 81 -20.36 -4.56 5.21
CA GLN A 81 -21.76 -4.56 5.68
C GLN A 81 -22.67 -3.73 4.77
N ASP A 82 -22.24 -2.52 4.39
CA ASP A 82 -23.03 -1.66 3.50
C ASP A 82 -23.26 -2.30 2.11
N ALA A 83 -22.28 -3.08 1.63
CA ALA A 83 -22.41 -3.84 0.39
C ALA A 83 -23.34 -5.06 0.54
N LEU A 84 -23.22 -5.81 1.64
CA LEU A 84 -24.10 -6.95 1.96
C LEU A 84 -25.56 -6.52 2.08
N ASP A 85 -25.81 -5.44 2.84
CA ASP A 85 -27.14 -4.87 3.01
C ASP A 85 -27.72 -4.47 1.65
N ARG A 86 -26.91 -3.84 0.80
CA ARG A 86 -27.33 -3.43 -0.54
C ARG A 86 -27.68 -4.62 -1.44
N ILE A 87 -26.93 -5.70 -1.41
CA ILE A 87 -27.26 -6.92 -2.16
C ILE A 87 -28.60 -7.50 -1.66
N ASN A 88 -28.80 -7.54 -0.35
CA ASN A 88 -30.03 -8.05 0.25
C ASN A 88 -31.26 -7.20 -0.06
N GLU A 89 -31.11 -5.87 -0.13
CA GLU A 89 -32.15 -4.97 -0.64
C GLU A 89 -32.54 -5.30 -2.08
N ILE A 90 -31.55 -5.50 -2.97
CA ILE A 90 -31.76 -5.81 -4.39
C ILE A 90 -32.46 -7.18 -4.55
N ARG A 91 -32.02 -8.19 -3.80
CA ARG A 91 -32.66 -9.53 -3.77
C ARG A 91 -34.12 -9.43 -3.36
N LYS A 92 -34.40 -8.62 -2.33
CA LYS A 92 -35.77 -8.42 -1.84
C LYS A 92 -36.63 -7.71 -2.89
N GLU A 93 -36.12 -6.65 -3.52
CA GLU A 93 -36.80 -5.94 -4.60
C GLU A 93 -37.20 -6.90 -5.72
N ALA A 94 -36.29 -7.76 -6.17
CA ALA A 94 -36.56 -8.69 -7.26
C ALA A 94 -37.67 -9.70 -6.95
N CYS A 95 -37.72 -10.19 -5.71
CA CYS A 95 -38.77 -11.08 -5.23
C CYS A 95 -40.12 -10.35 -5.06
N ASP A 96 -40.11 -9.15 -4.48
CA ASP A 96 -41.31 -8.33 -4.27
C ASP A 96 -41.96 -7.91 -5.59
N LYS A 97 -41.14 -7.66 -6.62
CA LYS A 97 -41.60 -7.25 -7.96
C LYS A 97 -41.90 -8.42 -8.91
N GLY A 98 -41.52 -9.63 -8.53
CA GLY A 98 -41.65 -10.82 -9.37
C GLY A 98 -40.88 -10.72 -10.70
N TYR A 99 -39.61 -10.29 -10.62
CA TYR A 99 -38.72 -10.27 -11.77
C TYR A 99 -38.36 -11.69 -12.24
N PRO A 100 -37.89 -11.86 -13.49
CA PRO A 100 -37.53 -13.18 -14.01
C PRO A 100 -36.52 -13.90 -13.11
N ASP A 101 -36.73 -15.19 -12.87
CA ASP A 101 -35.87 -16.02 -12.02
C ASP A 101 -34.59 -16.41 -12.77
N PRO A 102 -33.38 -16.10 -12.27
CA PRO A 102 -32.12 -16.48 -12.91
C PRO A 102 -31.95 -18.00 -13.12
N ARG A 103 -32.60 -18.83 -12.30
CA ARG A 103 -32.55 -20.29 -12.40
C ARG A 103 -33.40 -20.82 -13.56
N ASP A 104 -34.46 -20.09 -13.91
CA ASP A 104 -35.39 -20.40 -14.99
C ASP A 104 -36.11 -19.10 -15.41
N PRO A 105 -35.61 -18.38 -16.44
CA PRO A 105 -36.13 -17.07 -16.81
C PRO A 105 -37.59 -17.04 -17.26
N LYS A 106 -38.21 -18.21 -17.47
CA LYS A 106 -39.64 -18.34 -17.77
C LYS A 106 -40.51 -18.22 -16.50
N LYS A 107 -39.91 -18.35 -15.32
CA LYS A 107 -40.55 -18.17 -14.02
C LYS A 107 -40.27 -16.79 -13.47
N LYS A 108 -41.13 -16.37 -12.54
CA LYS A 108 -40.95 -15.15 -11.76
C LYS A 108 -40.52 -15.53 -10.36
N LEU A 109 -39.62 -14.73 -9.79
CA LEU A 109 -39.34 -14.77 -8.36
C LEU A 109 -40.61 -14.45 -7.57
N SER A 110 -40.68 -14.98 -6.36
CA SER A 110 -41.78 -14.77 -5.42
C SER A 110 -41.23 -14.43 -4.05
N SER A 111 -42.09 -13.94 -3.15
CA SER A 111 -41.66 -13.66 -1.76
C SER A 111 -41.12 -14.89 -1.03
N SER A 112 -41.52 -16.11 -1.41
CA SER A 112 -40.97 -17.35 -0.85
C SER A 112 -39.56 -17.69 -1.34
N ASP A 113 -39.10 -17.10 -2.44
CA ASP A 113 -37.73 -17.27 -2.93
C ASP A 113 -36.74 -16.37 -2.20
N TYR A 114 -37.22 -15.36 -1.45
CA TYR A 114 -36.34 -14.44 -0.75
C TYR A 114 -35.75 -15.08 0.50
N VAL A 115 -34.45 -15.38 0.42
CA VAL A 115 -33.58 -15.65 1.57
C VAL A 115 -32.44 -14.62 1.55
N PRO A 116 -32.23 -13.88 2.65
CA PRO A 116 -31.08 -13.00 2.77
C PRO A 116 -29.79 -13.78 2.54
N ILE A 117 -28.98 -13.31 1.60
CA ILE A 117 -27.64 -13.84 1.38
C ILE A 117 -26.75 -13.46 2.57
N LYS A 118 -25.83 -14.36 2.92
CA LYS A 118 -24.92 -14.22 4.06
C LYS A 118 -23.52 -13.85 3.59
N TRP A 119 -22.73 -13.23 4.48
CA TRP A 119 -21.32 -13.02 4.19
C TRP A 119 -20.54 -14.34 4.27
N SER A 120 -19.44 -14.45 3.52
CA SER A 120 -18.45 -15.50 3.69
C SER A 120 -17.05 -14.90 3.67
N PHE A 121 -16.32 -15.06 4.78
CA PHE A 121 -14.93 -14.68 4.93
C PHE A 121 -14.05 -15.36 3.87
N ALA A 122 -14.29 -16.65 3.60
CA ALA A 122 -13.50 -17.40 2.63
C ALA A 122 -13.65 -16.84 1.20
N LEU A 123 -14.89 -16.49 0.81
CA LEU A 123 -15.16 -15.83 -0.46
C LEU A 123 -14.56 -14.41 -0.50
N GLU A 124 -14.57 -13.68 0.61
CA GLU A 124 -13.93 -12.36 0.71
C GLU A 124 -12.41 -12.44 0.55
N GLU A 125 -11.72 -13.39 1.21
CA GLU A 125 -10.28 -13.58 1.06
C GLU A 125 -9.91 -13.81 -0.43
N TYR A 126 -10.71 -14.63 -1.12
CA TYR A 126 -10.51 -14.92 -2.55
C TYR A 126 -10.76 -13.67 -3.39
N ALA A 127 -11.91 -13.02 -3.16
CA ALA A 127 -12.31 -11.82 -3.88
C ALA A 127 -11.31 -10.68 -3.72
N ARG A 128 -10.63 -10.57 -2.58
CA ARG A 128 -9.57 -9.58 -2.34
C ARG A 128 -8.39 -9.78 -3.30
N VAL A 129 -7.85 -10.99 -3.38
CA VAL A 129 -6.73 -11.29 -4.30
C VAL A 129 -7.16 -11.11 -5.75
N ARG A 130 -8.36 -11.55 -6.11
CA ARG A 130 -8.93 -11.34 -7.45
C ARG A 130 -9.12 -9.87 -7.80
N ALA A 131 -9.61 -9.05 -6.88
CA ALA A 131 -9.73 -7.61 -7.09
C ALA A 131 -8.34 -6.97 -7.33
N CYS A 132 -7.29 -7.43 -6.64
CA CYS A 132 -5.93 -6.97 -6.91
C CYS A 132 -5.47 -7.36 -8.32
N GLU A 133 -5.63 -8.63 -8.70
CA GLU A 133 -5.29 -9.12 -10.05
C GLU A 133 -6.08 -8.40 -11.15
N ALA A 134 -7.39 -8.25 -10.98
CA ALA A 134 -8.29 -7.58 -11.92
C ALA A 134 -8.10 -6.05 -11.97
N SER A 135 -7.44 -5.47 -10.95
CA SER A 135 -6.95 -4.09 -11.03
C SER A 135 -5.77 -3.96 -11.97
N VAL A 136 -4.95 -5.01 -12.13
CA VAL A 136 -3.83 -5.06 -13.08
C VAL A 136 -4.33 -5.46 -14.45
N TYR A 137 -5.06 -6.57 -14.57
CA TYR A 137 -5.55 -7.13 -15.84
C TYR A 137 -7.08 -7.13 -15.83
N GLY A 138 -7.70 -6.22 -16.59
CA GLY A 138 -9.14 -5.93 -16.52
C GLY A 138 -10.09 -7.00 -17.06
N GLU A 139 -9.86 -8.27 -16.76
CA GLU A 139 -10.61 -9.41 -17.27
C GLU A 139 -10.85 -10.48 -16.18
N HIS A 140 -11.75 -11.42 -16.48
CA HIS A 140 -12.02 -12.60 -15.65
C HIS A 140 -10.91 -13.67 -15.73
N THR A 141 -9.99 -13.51 -16.67
CA THR A 141 -8.81 -14.36 -16.84
C THR A 141 -7.74 -13.97 -15.82
N ARG A 142 -7.15 -14.96 -15.14
CA ARG A 142 -6.08 -14.67 -14.17
C ARG A 142 -4.75 -14.37 -14.90
N PRO A 143 -3.99 -13.35 -14.47
CA PRO A 143 -2.77 -12.92 -15.18
C PRO A 143 -1.65 -13.96 -15.21
N GLY A 144 -1.62 -14.87 -14.22
CA GLY A 144 -0.56 -15.87 -14.04
C GLY A 144 -0.76 -17.12 -14.89
N THR A 145 -1.99 -17.62 -14.96
CA THR A 145 -2.36 -18.87 -15.64
C THR A 145 -2.93 -18.64 -17.03
N ASN A 146 -3.41 -17.43 -17.34
CA ASN A 146 -4.22 -17.16 -18.53
C ASN A 146 -5.49 -18.03 -18.61
N GLU A 147 -5.97 -18.49 -17.44
CA GLU A 147 -7.19 -19.26 -17.32
C GLU A 147 -8.28 -18.37 -16.73
N ALA A 148 -9.48 -18.44 -17.32
CA ALA A 148 -10.67 -17.97 -16.64
C ALA A 148 -10.86 -18.82 -15.38
N LEU A 149 -11.47 -18.23 -14.36
CA LEU A 149 -11.94 -19.02 -13.23
C LEU A 149 -12.93 -20.04 -13.74
N VAL A 150 -12.55 -21.32 -13.67
CA VAL A 150 -13.46 -22.41 -13.94
C VAL A 150 -14.42 -22.46 -12.75
N GLU A 151 -15.72 -22.39 -13.01
CA GLU A 151 -16.74 -22.60 -11.98
C GLU A 151 -16.46 -23.92 -11.24
N GLY A 152 -16.30 -23.86 -9.91
CA GLY A 152 -16.07 -25.06 -9.10
C GLY A 152 -14.66 -25.66 -9.17
N SER A 153 -13.62 -24.90 -9.54
CA SER A 153 -12.25 -25.37 -9.31
C SER A 153 -11.87 -25.21 -7.83
N ASP A 154 -11.53 -26.33 -7.19
CA ASP A 154 -10.51 -26.34 -6.15
C ASP A 154 -9.30 -25.59 -6.71
N ASP A 155 -8.84 -24.55 -6.04
CA ASP A 155 -7.40 -24.34 -6.17
C ASP A 155 -6.73 -25.54 -5.49
N GLU A 156 -5.56 -25.94 -5.96
CA GLU A 156 -4.83 -27.12 -5.42
C GLU A 156 -4.49 -27.00 -3.91
N ASN A 157 -4.91 -25.90 -3.27
CA ASN A 157 -4.71 -25.56 -1.86
C ASN A 157 -6.01 -25.65 -1.01
N GLY A 158 -7.16 -26.04 -1.58
CA GLY A 158 -8.42 -26.29 -0.86
C GLY A 158 -9.19 -25.03 -0.44
N TYR A 159 -9.06 -23.92 -1.18
CA TYR A 159 -9.80 -22.71 -0.89
C TYR A 159 -11.15 -22.64 -1.62
N VAL A 160 -12.17 -22.22 -0.87
CA VAL A 160 -13.51 -21.94 -1.41
C VAL A 160 -13.45 -20.73 -2.35
N SER A 161 -13.47 -20.99 -3.65
CA SER A 161 -13.45 -19.95 -4.68
C SER A 161 -14.88 -19.44 -4.98
N GLY A 162 -15.90 -20.29 -4.95
CA GLY A 162 -17.29 -19.94 -5.27
C GLY A 162 -17.65 -20.15 -6.74
N THR A 163 -18.92 -19.95 -7.08
CA THR A 163 -19.57 -20.41 -8.31
C THR A 163 -19.73 -19.34 -9.38
N SER A 164 -19.54 -18.07 -9.03
CA SER A 164 -19.53 -16.97 -9.99
C SER A 164 -18.58 -15.86 -9.55
N GLU A 165 -18.03 -15.15 -10.53
CA GLU A 165 -17.23 -13.95 -10.33
C GLU A 165 -17.93 -12.76 -10.98
N THR A 166 -17.99 -11.66 -10.24
CA THR A 166 -18.49 -10.36 -10.71
C THR A 166 -17.40 -9.34 -10.53
N LEU A 167 -17.05 -8.58 -11.57
CA LEU A 167 -16.02 -7.55 -11.52
C LEU A 167 -16.63 -6.18 -11.77
N ALA A 168 -16.09 -5.14 -11.12
CA ALA A 168 -16.48 -3.76 -11.36
C ALA A 168 -15.32 -2.80 -11.09
N TRP A 169 -15.32 -1.66 -11.78
CA TRP A 169 -14.37 -0.57 -11.54
C TRP A 169 -15.11 0.73 -11.15
N PRO A 170 -15.82 0.75 -10.00
CA PRO A 170 -16.69 1.87 -9.58
C PRO A 170 -15.91 3.03 -8.92
N GLY A 171 -14.57 2.97 -8.90
CA GLY A 171 -13.75 3.76 -7.98
C GLY A 171 -13.66 3.14 -6.58
N ASN A 172 -13.69 3.95 -5.53
CA ASN A 172 -13.27 3.56 -4.18
C ASN A 172 -14.41 3.13 -3.23
N SER A 173 -15.37 2.29 -3.66
CA SER A 173 -16.46 1.80 -2.79
C SER A 173 -16.94 0.41 -3.18
N LEU A 174 -17.07 -0.50 -2.19
CA LEU A 174 -17.67 -1.82 -2.39
C LEU A 174 -19.15 -1.69 -2.77
N LYS A 175 -19.90 -0.86 -2.04
CA LYS A 175 -21.31 -0.56 -2.36
C LYS A 175 -21.45 0.11 -3.73
N GLY A 176 -20.50 0.95 -4.11
CA GLY A 176 -20.42 1.52 -5.46
C GLY A 176 -20.35 0.44 -6.55
N GLY A 177 -19.58 -0.62 -6.32
CA GLY A 177 -19.50 -1.79 -7.21
C GLY A 177 -20.82 -2.53 -7.33
N VAL A 178 -21.47 -2.80 -6.20
CA VAL A 178 -22.82 -3.41 -6.15
C VAL A 178 -23.83 -2.57 -6.93
N ASN A 179 -23.79 -1.24 -6.80
CA ASN A 179 -24.67 -0.36 -7.55
C ASN A 179 -24.38 -0.36 -9.06
N LEU A 180 -23.13 -0.58 -9.48
CA LEU A 180 -22.80 -0.72 -10.89
C LEU A 180 -23.37 -2.02 -11.46
N TRP A 181 -23.21 -3.14 -10.76
CA TRP A 181 -23.83 -4.42 -11.13
C TRP A 181 -25.36 -4.31 -11.21
N TYR A 182 -25.98 -3.53 -10.32
CA TYR A 182 -27.42 -3.30 -10.32
C TYR A 182 -27.93 -2.59 -11.58
N THR A 183 -27.09 -1.83 -12.30
CA THR A 183 -27.53 -1.12 -13.52
C THR A 183 -27.98 -2.05 -14.64
N GLU A 184 -27.61 -3.33 -14.59
CA GLU A 184 -28.02 -4.34 -15.57
C GLU A 184 -29.47 -4.81 -15.38
N LYS A 185 -30.12 -4.41 -14.28
CA LYS A 185 -31.50 -4.82 -13.95
C LYS A 185 -32.46 -4.61 -15.11
N ASP A 186 -32.43 -3.44 -15.74
CA ASP A 186 -33.42 -3.07 -16.75
C ASP A 186 -33.28 -3.96 -18.00
N GLU A 187 -32.06 -4.40 -18.34
CA GLU A 187 -31.85 -5.36 -19.42
C GLU A 187 -32.33 -6.76 -19.05
N TRP A 188 -32.12 -7.20 -17.82
CA TRP A 188 -32.65 -8.49 -17.34
C TRP A 188 -34.18 -8.51 -17.35
N VAL A 189 -34.80 -7.47 -16.80
CA VAL A 189 -36.26 -7.39 -16.64
C VAL A 189 -36.97 -7.28 -17.99
N SER A 190 -36.36 -6.60 -18.97
CA SER A 190 -36.93 -6.47 -20.31
C SER A 190 -36.68 -7.69 -21.20
N GLY A 191 -35.79 -8.61 -20.81
CA GLY A 191 -35.33 -9.70 -21.67
C GLY A 191 -34.43 -9.22 -22.81
N GLY A 192 -33.69 -8.14 -22.60
CA GLY A 192 -32.76 -7.57 -23.56
C GLY A 192 -31.53 -8.46 -23.81
N THR A 193 -30.69 -8.04 -24.77
CA THR A 193 -29.46 -8.78 -25.15
C THR A 193 -28.19 -8.23 -24.50
N GLY A 194 -28.33 -7.28 -23.56
CA GLY A 194 -27.22 -6.68 -22.83
C GLY A 194 -26.58 -7.64 -21.81
N VAL A 195 -25.51 -7.18 -21.16
CA VAL A 195 -24.88 -7.91 -20.06
C VAL A 195 -25.83 -7.89 -18.85
N THR A 196 -26.09 -9.07 -18.29
CA THR A 196 -26.98 -9.25 -17.12
C THR A 196 -26.40 -10.18 -16.06
N GLY A 197 -25.19 -10.71 -16.27
CA GLY A 197 -24.54 -11.70 -15.41
C GLY A 197 -24.31 -11.18 -13.99
N HIS A 198 -23.95 -9.90 -13.82
CA HIS A 198 -23.67 -9.35 -12.51
C HIS A 198 -24.96 -9.20 -11.69
N TYR A 199 -26.01 -8.67 -12.31
CA TYR A 199 -27.31 -8.55 -11.66
C TYR A 199 -27.91 -9.91 -11.32
N THR A 200 -27.88 -10.85 -12.27
CA THR A 200 -28.44 -12.20 -12.09
C THR A 200 -27.72 -13.00 -11.00
N SER A 201 -26.39 -12.87 -10.87
CA SER A 201 -25.65 -13.45 -9.73
C SER A 201 -26.12 -12.93 -8.38
N MET A 202 -26.41 -11.62 -8.26
CA MET A 202 -26.92 -11.05 -7.01
C MET A 202 -28.30 -11.59 -6.64
N ILE A 203 -29.22 -11.71 -7.59
CA ILE A 203 -30.62 -12.07 -7.33
C ILE A 203 -30.91 -13.58 -7.38
N ASN A 204 -29.96 -14.40 -7.81
CA ASN A 204 -30.15 -15.86 -7.89
C ASN A 204 -30.39 -16.46 -6.49
N PRO A 205 -31.55 -17.07 -6.23
CA PRO A 205 -31.85 -17.66 -4.92
C PRO A 205 -30.95 -18.86 -4.57
N HIS A 206 -30.30 -19.48 -5.55
CA HIS A 206 -29.34 -20.55 -5.28
C HIS A 206 -28.09 -20.05 -4.54
N ASN A 207 -27.73 -18.77 -4.67
CA ASN A 207 -26.61 -18.19 -3.95
C ASN A 207 -27.03 -17.88 -2.49
N GLU A 208 -26.38 -18.57 -1.55
CA GLU A 208 -26.61 -18.47 -0.10
C GLU A 208 -25.55 -17.59 0.59
N TYR A 209 -24.35 -17.54 0.03
CA TYR A 209 -23.21 -16.81 0.56
C TYR A 209 -22.58 -15.89 -0.49
N VAL A 210 -22.06 -14.76 -0.04
CA VAL A 210 -21.28 -13.82 -0.85
C VAL A 210 -20.06 -13.33 -0.08
N GLY A 211 -18.95 -13.14 -0.78
CA GLY A 211 -17.80 -12.38 -0.27
C GLY A 211 -17.35 -11.38 -1.32
N LEU A 212 -17.09 -10.14 -0.91
CA LEU A 212 -16.60 -9.10 -1.81
C LEU A 212 -15.21 -8.64 -1.37
N GLY A 213 -14.34 -8.43 -2.36
CA GLY A 213 -13.03 -7.84 -2.19
C GLY A 213 -12.91 -6.60 -3.05
N GLY A 214 -12.40 -5.51 -2.48
CA GLY A 214 -12.12 -4.30 -3.23
C GLY A 214 -10.66 -3.94 -3.05
N PHE A 215 -9.91 -3.79 -4.13
CA PHE A 215 -8.51 -3.40 -4.07
C PHE A 215 -8.32 -2.06 -4.77
N LYS A 216 -7.69 -1.12 -4.07
CA LYS A 216 -7.26 0.17 -4.62
C LYS A 216 -5.74 0.18 -4.74
N SER A 217 -5.26 0.15 -5.98
CA SER A 217 -3.85 0.28 -6.30
C SER A 217 -3.36 1.70 -6.06
N ASP A 218 -2.15 1.79 -5.52
CA ASP A 218 -1.37 3.02 -5.40
C ASP A 218 -0.82 3.48 -6.76
N PHE A 219 -0.78 2.58 -7.72
CA PHE A 219 -0.40 2.87 -9.09
C PHE A 219 -1.63 3.14 -9.97
N ASN A 220 -1.45 3.98 -10.99
CA ASN A 220 -2.41 4.02 -12.09
C ASN A 220 -2.26 2.74 -12.91
N MET A 221 -3.35 1.99 -13.02
CA MET A 221 -3.39 0.72 -13.75
C MET A 221 -3.99 1.00 -15.13
N GLY A 222 -3.24 0.68 -16.18
CA GLY A 222 -3.44 1.17 -17.56
C GLY A 222 -4.88 1.15 -18.08
N ASN A 223 -5.28 0.07 -18.76
CA ASN A 223 -6.43 0.03 -19.67
C ASN A 223 -7.81 0.34 -19.04
N THR A 224 -7.93 0.30 -17.71
CA THR A 224 -9.22 0.52 -17.03
C THR A 224 -9.47 2.00 -16.71
N ASN A 225 -8.48 2.89 -16.75
CA ASN A 225 -8.56 4.25 -16.18
C ASN A 225 -8.97 4.29 -14.69
N PHE A 226 -9.08 3.15 -14.02
CA PHE A 226 -9.52 3.01 -12.64
C PHE A 226 -8.44 2.31 -11.84
N ASN A 227 -7.90 2.99 -10.83
CA ASN A 227 -6.91 2.41 -9.93
C ASN A 227 -7.51 1.49 -8.88
N SER A 228 -8.72 0.97 -9.12
CA SER A 228 -9.43 0.12 -8.17
C SER A 228 -10.37 -0.85 -8.87
N CYS A 229 -10.45 -2.08 -8.37
CA CYS A 229 -11.39 -3.09 -8.82
C CYS A 229 -12.15 -3.65 -7.61
N ILE A 230 -13.42 -4.01 -7.82
CA ILE A 230 -14.24 -4.78 -6.89
C ILE A 230 -14.52 -6.14 -7.52
N CYS A 231 -14.33 -7.19 -6.74
CA CYS A 231 -14.71 -8.55 -7.08
C CYS A 231 -15.80 -9.01 -6.10
N GLY A 232 -16.88 -9.62 -6.62
CA GLY A 232 -17.88 -10.33 -5.84
C GLY A 232 -17.86 -11.81 -6.20
N ARG A 233 -17.84 -12.66 -5.17
CA ARG A 233 -17.89 -14.12 -5.28
C ARG A 233 -19.14 -14.63 -4.58
N PHE A 234 -19.87 -15.50 -5.25
CA PHE A 234 -21.11 -16.10 -4.73
C PHE A 234 -20.97 -17.61 -4.62
N SER A 235 -21.66 -18.23 -3.66
CA SER A 235 -21.68 -19.69 -3.50
C SER A 235 -22.90 -20.18 -2.72
N SER A 236 -23.08 -21.50 -2.66
CA SER A 236 -24.07 -22.18 -1.82
C SER A 236 -23.43 -23.36 -1.10
N THR A 237 -24.18 -24.00 -0.19
CA THR A 237 -23.71 -25.20 0.53
C THR A 237 -23.88 -26.52 -0.22
N GLU A 238 -24.64 -26.53 -1.32
CA GLU A 238 -25.02 -27.76 -2.04
C GLU A 238 -24.64 -27.75 -3.53
N TRP A 239 -23.83 -26.79 -3.99
CA TRP A 239 -23.49 -26.67 -5.41
C TRP A 239 -22.31 -27.55 -5.82
N TYR A 240 -22.53 -28.42 -6.80
CA TYR A 240 -21.49 -29.11 -7.59
C TYR A 240 -20.39 -29.79 -6.76
N SER A 241 -20.77 -30.53 -5.70
CA SER A 241 -19.83 -31.20 -4.78
C SER A 241 -18.92 -30.26 -3.97
N PHE A 242 -19.24 -28.96 -3.91
CA PHE A 242 -18.50 -27.96 -3.15
C PHE A 242 -19.39 -27.20 -2.16
N PRO A 243 -18.91 -26.93 -0.94
CA PRO A 243 -17.62 -27.33 -0.36
C PRO A 243 -17.49 -28.86 -0.21
N SER A 244 -16.33 -29.41 -0.59
CA SER A 244 -16.06 -30.84 -0.69
C SER A 244 -15.61 -31.45 0.65
N THR A 245 -15.12 -30.60 1.56
CA THR A 245 -14.69 -30.97 2.91
C THR A 245 -15.46 -30.24 4.01
N ALA A 246 -15.50 -30.83 5.21
CA ALA A 246 -16.12 -30.19 6.38
C ALA A 246 -15.43 -28.86 6.76
N ASP A 247 -14.12 -28.75 6.52
CA ASP A 247 -13.35 -27.54 6.78
C ASP A 247 -13.65 -26.43 5.77
N GLU A 248 -13.78 -26.76 4.48
CA GLU A 248 -14.26 -25.82 3.46
C GLU A 248 -15.68 -25.33 3.77
N LEU A 249 -16.57 -26.23 4.20
CA LEU A 249 -17.94 -25.87 4.59
C LEU A 249 -17.96 -24.93 5.80
N LYS A 250 -17.09 -25.19 6.79
CA LYS A 250 -16.92 -24.32 7.94
C LYS A 250 -16.39 -22.94 7.53
N ARG A 251 -15.41 -22.89 6.63
CA ARG A 251 -14.85 -21.63 6.09
C ARG A 251 -15.87 -20.85 5.26
N LEU A 252 -16.65 -21.52 4.42
CA LEU A 252 -17.73 -20.90 3.66
C LEU A 252 -18.77 -20.25 4.58
N LYS A 253 -19.14 -20.94 5.67
CA LYS A 253 -20.10 -20.48 6.69
C LYS A 253 -19.54 -19.45 7.67
N ASP A 254 -18.28 -19.09 7.57
CA ASP A 254 -17.69 -18.05 8.41
C ASP A 254 -18.18 -16.68 7.93
N GLU A 255 -19.15 -16.11 8.64
CA GLU A 255 -19.76 -14.81 8.31
C GLU A 255 -18.92 -13.61 8.78
N THR A 256 -17.68 -13.82 9.27
CA THR A 256 -16.80 -12.71 9.68
C THR A 256 -16.31 -11.88 8.49
N MET A 257 -16.07 -10.59 8.73
CA MET A 257 -15.56 -9.67 7.73
C MET A 257 -14.07 -9.40 7.97
N ALA A 258 -13.28 -9.48 6.91
CA ALA A 258 -11.84 -9.29 7.03
C ALA A 258 -11.48 -7.82 7.39
N PRO A 259 -10.40 -7.58 8.14
CA PRO A 259 -10.03 -6.24 8.58
C PRO A 259 -9.67 -5.33 7.40
N GLU A 260 -9.76 -4.02 7.64
CA GLU A 260 -9.20 -3.01 6.73
C GLU A 260 -7.67 -3.14 6.69
N LEU A 261 -7.11 -3.18 5.48
CA LEU A 261 -5.67 -3.29 5.27
C LEU A 261 -5.20 -2.17 4.34
N LYS A 262 -4.28 -1.34 4.84
CA LYS A 262 -3.73 -0.17 4.13
C LYS A 262 -2.23 -0.29 3.97
N ASN A 263 -1.68 0.33 2.93
CA ASN A 263 -0.26 0.31 2.62
C ASN A 263 0.27 -1.14 2.57
N ILE A 264 -0.37 -1.97 1.75
CA ILE A 264 0.03 -3.36 1.54
C ILE A 264 0.68 -3.54 0.18
N VAL A 265 1.54 -4.53 0.05
CA VAL A 265 1.98 -5.08 -1.24
C VAL A 265 1.35 -6.45 -1.36
N GLN A 266 0.32 -6.58 -2.20
CA GLN A 266 -0.28 -7.88 -2.52
C GLN A 266 0.56 -8.56 -3.59
N VAL A 267 1.09 -9.74 -3.28
CA VAL A 267 1.78 -10.59 -4.26
C VAL A 267 0.74 -11.25 -5.16
N ILE A 268 0.97 -11.21 -6.47
CA ILE A 268 0.17 -11.90 -7.49
C ILE A 268 1.09 -12.62 -8.48
N SER A 269 0.56 -13.64 -9.16
CA SER A 269 1.25 -14.35 -10.23
C SER A 269 0.94 -13.73 -11.59
N ILE A 270 1.95 -13.55 -12.45
CA ILE A 270 1.80 -13.00 -13.81
C ILE A 270 2.65 -13.79 -14.80
N ASN A 271 2.17 -13.98 -16.03
CA ASN A 271 2.96 -14.56 -17.11
C ASN A 271 4.31 -13.83 -17.31
N LYS A 272 5.42 -14.58 -17.25
CA LYS A 272 6.80 -14.04 -17.34
C LYS A 272 7.03 -13.21 -18.60
N SER A 273 6.47 -13.62 -19.73
CA SER A 273 6.68 -12.96 -21.02
C SER A 273 6.05 -11.57 -21.10
N SER A 274 5.07 -11.28 -20.23
CA SER A 274 4.40 -9.99 -20.14
C SER A 274 5.13 -9.01 -19.20
N VAL A 275 6.09 -9.47 -18.40
CA VAL A 275 6.77 -8.64 -17.40
C VAL A 275 8.06 -8.05 -17.98
N TYR A 276 8.18 -6.72 -17.93
CA TYR A 276 9.38 -6.01 -18.34
C TYR A 276 10.51 -6.16 -17.31
N LYS A 277 11.72 -5.73 -17.68
CA LYS A 277 12.84 -5.70 -16.73
C LYS A 277 12.58 -4.63 -15.66
N PRO A 278 12.83 -4.92 -14.37
CA PRO A 278 12.63 -3.94 -13.31
C PRO A 278 13.67 -2.81 -13.40
N ASN A 279 13.26 -1.62 -12.99
CA ASN A 279 14.09 -0.42 -12.91
C ASN A 279 13.98 0.23 -11.53
N LEU A 280 15.13 0.72 -11.03
CA LEU A 280 15.18 1.47 -9.79
C LEU A 280 14.41 2.78 -9.94
N SER A 281 13.42 2.99 -9.09
CA SER A 281 12.50 4.12 -9.15
C SER A 281 12.34 4.81 -7.80
N VAL A 282 11.88 6.05 -7.85
CA VAL A 282 11.47 6.84 -6.68
C VAL A 282 9.95 6.77 -6.57
N LEU A 283 9.44 6.37 -5.40
CA LEU A 283 8.02 6.45 -5.05
C LEU A 283 7.75 7.76 -4.30
N GLU A 284 6.85 8.60 -4.81
CA GLU A 284 6.39 9.83 -4.14
C GLU A 284 5.34 9.55 -3.07
N ASN A 285 5.11 10.51 -2.17
CA ASN A 285 4.14 10.41 -1.06
C ASN A 285 2.66 10.36 -1.50
N ASP A 286 2.38 10.29 -2.80
CA ASP A 286 1.06 10.02 -3.40
C ASP A 286 1.14 8.88 -4.44
N TYR A 287 2.25 8.13 -4.48
CA TYR A 287 2.55 6.94 -5.30
C TYR A 287 2.31 7.03 -6.81
N ALA A 288 1.96 8.21 -7.31
CA ALA A 288 2.10 8.59 -8.70
C ALA A 288 3.58 8.65 -9.08
N PHE A 289 3.93 8.00 -10.18
CA PHE A 289 5.27 7.94 -10.75
C PHE A 289 5.98 9.29 -10.78
N ILE A 290 7.17 9.38 -10.16
CA ILE A 290 8.18 10.30 -10.69
C ILE A 290 8.93 9.59 -11.82
N SER A 291 8.59 9.96 -13.04
CA SER A 291 9.51 9.83 -14.17
C SER A 291 10.72 10.74 -13.93
N ASN A 292 11.90 10.19 -13.62
CA ASN A 292 13.23 10.82 -13.73
C ASN A 292 13.45 12.24 -13.13
N LYS A 293 12.49 12.83 -12.40
CA LYS A 293 12.63 14.16 -11.79
C LYS A 293 13.39 13.98 -10.48
N GLY A 294 14.42 14.80 -10.30
CA GLY A 294 15.14 14.84 -9.04
C GLY A 294 14.26 15.38 -7.91
N LEU A 295 14.65 15.11 -6.66
CA LEU A 295 13.92 15.56 -5.47
C LEU A 295 14.22 17.02 -5.12
N TYR A 296 13.29 17.66 -4.42
CA TYR A 296 13.54 18.92 -3.74
C TYR A 296 14.16 18.73 -2.35
N LEU A 297 15.01 19.67 -1.97
CA LEU A 297 15.59 19.72 -0.63
C LEU A 297 14.47 19.84 0.42
N GLY A 298 14.39 18.85 1.29
CA GLY A 298 13.38 18.68 2.33
C GLY A 298 12.41 17.53 2.08
N GLU A 299 12.35 17.01 0.86
CA GLU A 299 11.54 15.85 0.54
C GLU A 299 12.12 14.58 1.16
N LYS A 300 11.18 13.70 1.49
CA LYS A 300 11.41 12.29 1.81
C LYS A 300 10.83 11.47 0.67
N ALA A 301 11.47 10.35 0.38
CA ALA A 301 11.04 9.42 -0.65
C ALA A 301 11.36 7.98 -0.25
N VAL A 302 10.80 7.02 -0.97
CA VAL A 302 11.16 5.61 -0.87
C VAL A 302 11.63 5.15 -2.25
N PHE A 303 12.75 4.44 -2.30
CA PHE A 303 13.21 3.78 -3.52
C PHE A 303 12.70 2.35 -3.56
N ALA A 304 12.26 1.92 -4.74
CA ALA A 304 11.81 0.56 -4.98
C ALA A 304 12.20 0.10 -6.39
N MET A 305 12.26 -1.21 -6.59
CA MET A 305 12.40 -1.81 -7.90
C MET A 305 11.02 -1.97 -8.52
N VAL A 306 10.73 -1.15 -9.53
CA VAL A 306 9.44 -1.12 -10.21
C VAL A 306 9.59 -1.81 -11.56
N SER A 307 8.65 -2.65 -11.91
CA SER A 307 8.52 -3.21 -13.24
C SER A 307 7.20 -2.77 -13.88
N LYS A 308 7.04 -3.15 -15.14
CA LYS A 308 5.79 -3.02 -15.89
C LYS A 308 5.30 -4.38 -16.33
N VAL A 309 4.00 -4.50 -16.49
CA VAL A 309 3.31 -5.65 -17.06
C VAL A 309 2.62 -5.16 -18.32
N LYS A 310 2.88 -5.80 -19.45
CA LYS A 310 2.19 -5.52 -20.72
C LYS A 310 0.75 -6.05 -20.63
N ILE A 311 -0.22 -5.20 -20.96
CA ILE A 311 -1.64 -5.54 -21.03
C ILE A 311 -2.16 -4.98 -22.34
N ASP A 312 -2.39 -5.85 -23.32
CA ASP A 312 -2.78 -5.47 -24.68
C ASP A 312 -1.89 -4.36 -25.28
N SER A 313 -2.46 -3.17 -25.46
CA SER A 313 -1.82 -1.95 -25.98
C SER A 313 -1.27 -1.02 -24.89
N ASP A 314 -1.42 -1.37 -23.61
CA ASP A 314 -1.03 -0.58 -22.45
C ASP A 314 -0.10 -1.36 -21.49
N SER A 315 0.19 -0.77 -20.33
CA SER A 315 0.96 -1.40 -19.28
C SER A 315 0.50 -0.99 -17.88
N ALA A 316 0.52 -1.92 -16.94
CA ALA A 316 0.37 -1.66 -15.52
C ALA A 316 1.74 -1.68 -14.84
N SER A 317 1.84 -1.00 -13.72
CA SER A 317 3.07 -0.99 -12.93
C SER A 317 2.97 -1.95 -11.75
N VAL A 318 4.07 -2.63 -11.47
CA VAL A 318 4.18 -3.61 -10.38
C VAL A 318 5.53 -3.48 -9.70
N ILE A 319 5.70 -4.11 -8.55
CA ILE A 319 6.92 -4.15 -7.77
C ILE A 319 7.62 -5.49 -7.98
N ASP A 320 8.92 -5.42 -8.23
CA ASP A 320 9.77 -6.60 -8.11
C ASP A 320 9.94 -6.93 -6.62
N ILE A 321 9.47 -8.11 -6.22
CA ILE A 321 9.43 -8.55 -4.81
C ILE A 321 10.75 -9.14 -4.32
N ASN A 322 11.77 -9.22 -5.16
CA ASN A 322 13.09 -9.67 -4.73
C ASN A 322 13.66 -8.76 -3.63
N GLU A 323 14.54 -9.32 -2.79
CA GLU A 323 15.23 -8.52 -1.77
C GLU A 323 16.33 -7.64 -2.38
N TYR A 324 16.27 -6.35 -2.05
CA TYR A 324 17.23 -5.33 -2.46
C TYR A 324 17.79 -4.56 -1.27
N THR A 325 19.08 -4.23 -1.35
CA THR A 325 19.73 -3.26 -0.44
C THR A 325 20.06 -1.98 -1.19
N TYR A 326 19.70 -0.84 -0.60
CA TYR A 326 19.86 0.49 -1.21
C TYR A 326 21.00 1.30 -0.61
N SER A 327 21.61 2.17 -1.41
CA SER A 327 22.63 3.12 -0.96
C SER A 327 22.70 4.38 -1.84
N SER A 328 23.35 5.43 -1.34
CA SER A 328 23.64 6.65 -2.11
C SER A 328 25.13 6.90 -2.23
N SER A 329 25.59 7.32 -3.41
CA SER A 329 26.99 7.71 -3.65
C SER A 329 27.42 8.94 -2.83
N LYS A 330 26.48 9.76 -2.34
CA LYS A 330 26.77 10.95 -1.51
C LYS A 330 25.74 11.13 -0.38
N PRO A 331 25.88 10.40 0.76
CA PRO A 331 24.96 10.47 1.91
C PRO A 331 24.79 11.87 2.51
N GLY A 332 25.77 12.76 2.33
CA GLY A 332 25.69 14.17 2.75
C GLY A 332 24.76 15.04 1.89
N ILE A 333 24.33 14.55 0.73
CA ILE A 333 23.35 15.20 -0.17
C ILE A 333 22.01 14.46 -0.07
N LEU A 334 22.00 13.14 -0.20
CA LEU A 334 20.83 12.28 -0.06
C LEU A 334 21.19 11.10 0.83
N LYS A 335 20.62 11.03 2.03
CA LYS A 335 20.77 9.85 2.89
C LYS A 335 19.74 8.82 2.43
N VAL A 336 20.18 7.60 2.13
CA VAL A 336 19.32 6.45 1.81
C VAL A 336 19.72 5.33 2.77
N ASP A 337 18.76 4.68 3.41
CA ASP A 337 18.99 3.49 4.23
C ASP A 337 18.90 2.20 3.40
N ALA A 338 19.19 1.06 4.04
CA ALA A 338 19.21 -0.24 3.36
C ALA A 338 17.84 -0.66 2.82
N ASP A 339 16.75 -0.06 3.28
CA ASP A 339 15.36 -0.34 2.90
C ASP A 339 14.85 0.64 1.84
N GLY A 340 15.71 1.56 1.38
CA GLY A 340 15.36 2.54 0.35
C GLY A 340 14.66 3.78 0.89
N LYS A 341 14.48 3.96 2.21
CA LYS A 341 13.97 5.25 2.72
C LYS A 341 15.02 6.33 2.56
N ALA A 342 14.59 7.45 2.01
CA ALA A 342 15.47 8.53 1.62
C ALA A 342 15.10 9.85 2.29
N GLU A 343 16.13 10.59 2.70
CA GLU A 343 16.01 11.94 3.24
C GLU A 343 17.03 12.86 2.58
N THR A 344 16.54 13.93 1.96
CA THR A 344 17.39 14.95 1.34
C THR A 344 18.08 15.81 2.40
N LYS A 345 19.41 15.91 2.31
CA LYS A 345 20.26 16.66 3.26
C LYS A 345 20.84 17.93 2.65
N ASN A 346 21.12 17.92 1.36
CA ASN A 346 21.63 19.07 0.63
C ASN A 346 21.25 18.97 -0.85
N THR A 347 21.59 20.00 -1.64
CA THR A 347 21.43 19.95 -3.09
C THR A 347 22.65 19.36 -3.78
N GLY A 348 22.46 18.73 -4.92
CA GLY A 348 23.53 18.31 -5.82
C GLY A 348 23.17 17.02 -6.55
N LYS A 349 24.10 16.54 -7.39
CA LYS A 349 23.94 15.28 -8.13
C LYS A 349 24.37 14.10 -7.28
N VAL A 350 23.54 13.07 -7.24
CA VAL A 350 23.76 11.80 -6.54
C VAL A 350 23.37 10.63 -7.45
N THR A 351 23.97 9.48 -7.18
CA THR A 351 23.59 8.20 -7.78
C THR A 351 23.07 7.32 -6.65
N VAL A 352 21.87 6.79 -6.80
CA VAL A 352 21.31 5.78 -5.89
C VAL A 352 21.56 4.42 -6.52
N LYS A 353 21.93 3.45 -5.68
CA LYS A 353 22.20 2.07 -6.09
C LYS A 353 21.28 1.12 -5.34
N ALA A 354 20.72 0.14 -6.04
CA ALA A 354 20.06 -1.03 -5.46
C ALA A 354 20.84 -2.29 -5.87
N VAL A 355 21.06 -3.20 -4.93
CA VAL A 355 21.78 -4.46 -5.16
C VAL A 355 20.92 -5.61 -4.67
N ASN A 356 20.67 -6.61 -5.52
CA ASN A 356 19.93 -7.82 -5.12
C ASN A 356 20.85 -8.84 -4.43
N ALA A 357 20.27 -9.91 -3.87
CA ALA A 357 21.02 -10.99 -3.23
C ALA A 357 22.07 -11.66 -4.16
N GLY A 358 21.83 -11.68 -5.47
CA GLY A 358 22.76 -12.20 -6.48
C GLY A 358 23.89 -11.22 -6.87
N GLY A 359 23.99 -10.05 -6.24
CA GLY A 359 25.02 -9.05 -6.52
C GLY A 359 24.78 -8.21 -7.78
N LYS A 360 23.63 -8.36 -8.45
CA LYS A 360 23.26 -7.52 -9.60
C LYS A 360 22.93 -6.11 -9.13
N GLU A 361 23.55 -5.12 -9.77
CA GLU A 361 23.38 -3.71 -9.43
C GLU A 361 22.45 -2.98 -10.38
N TYR A 362 21.64 -2.09 -9.82
CA TYR A 362 20.79 -1.13 -10.53
C TYR A 362 21.12 0.27 -10.02
N THR A 363 21.16 1.26 -10.91
CA THR A 363 21.52 2.63 -10.55
C THR A 363 20.51 3.65 -11.09
N LEU A 364 20.36 4.75 -10.35
CA LEU A 364 19.55 5.88 -10.72
C LEU A 364 20.30 7.17 -10.41
N ASP A 365 20.64 7.92 -11.46
CA ASP A 365 21.23 9.25 -11.35
C ASP A 365 20.14 10.30 -11.17
N MET A 366 20.30 11.17 -10.17
CA MET A 366 19.32 12.21 -9.88
C MET A 366 19.95 13.48 -9.31
N SER A 367 19.19 14.58 -9.37
CA SER A 367 19.62 15.88 -8.86
C SER A 367 18.72 16.38 -7.74
N ILE A 368 19.27 16.59 -6.55
CA ILE A 368 18.54 17.23 -5.47
C ILE A 368 18.63 18.75 -5.64
N THR A 369 17.49 19.43 -5.79
CA THR A 369 17.43 20.88 -6.06
C THR A 369 16.75 21.63 -4.93
N ALA A 370 16.98 22.95 -4.84
CA ALA A 370 16.27 23.76 -3.85
C ALA A 370 14.94 24.23 -4.45
N PHE A 371 13.83 24.02 -3.74
CA PHE A 371 12.51 24.47 -4.20
C PHE A 371 12.40 26.01 -4.25
N LEU A 372 13.06 26.68 -3.29
CA LEU A 372 13.08 28.14 -3.18
C LEU A 372 14.48 28.69 -3.40
N SER A 373 14.56 29.92 -3.90
CA SER A 373 15.85 30.59 -4.06
C SER A 373 16.49 30.91 -2.71
N LYS A 374 17.84 30.93 -2.68
CA LYS A 374 18.62 31.25 -1.47
C LYS A 374 18.34 32.68 -1.00
N PRO A 375 17.82 32.90 0.22
CA PRO A 375 17.54 34.24 0.72
C PRO A 375 18.79 35.00 1.17
N LYS A 376 18.65 36.32 1.31
CA LYS A 376 19.68 37.23 1.83
C LYS A 376 19.37 37.63 3.27
N VAL A 377 20.43 37.81 4.08
CA VAL A 377 20.31 38.34 5.45
C VAL A 377 21.33 39.45 5.70
N LYS A 378 20.85 40.55 6.31
CA LYS A 378 21.68 41.61 6.90
C LYS A 378 21.46 41.62 8.42
N LEU A 379 22.53 41.74 9.18
CA LEU A 379 22.50 41.71 10.65
C LEU A 379 22.89 43.06 11.23
N SER A 380 22.26 43.45 12.34
CA SER A 380 22.75 44.52 13.20
C SER A 380 22.60 44.16 14.68
N SER A 381 23.56 44.59 15.50
CA SER A 381 23.49 44.41 16.95
C SER A 381 22.79 45.63 17.55
N THR A 382 21.82 45.39 18.41
CA THR A 382 21.15 46.47 19.15
C THR A 382 21.57 46.44 20.62
N LYS A 383 21.36 47.55 21.35
CA LYS A 383 21.51 47.57 22.81
C LYS A 383 20.63 46.47 23.44
N LYS A 384 21.01 45.99 24.63
CA LYS A 384 20.29 44.95 25.42
C LYS A 384 20.40 43.51 24.91
N LYS A 385 21.58 43.05 24.45
CA LYS A 385 21.83 41.61 24.17
C LYS A 385 20.93 41.01 23.06
N LYS A 386 20.74 41.74 21.96
CA LYS A 386 19.81 41.38 20.86
C LYS A 386 20.46 41.51 19.48
N ILE A 387 20.00 40.68 18.54
CA ILE A 387 20.38 40.73 17.13
C ILE A 387 19.13 41.04 16.30
N LYS A 388 19.20 42.06 15.44
CA LYS A 388 18.16 42.34 14.42
C LYS A 388 18.60 41.74 13.09
N ALA A 389 17.78 40.87 12.53
CA ALA A 389 17.99 40.26 11.22
C ALA A 389 17.00 40.81 10.21
N LYS A 390 17.49 41.43 9.13
CA LYS A 390 16.71 41.86 7.96
C LYS A 390 16.83 40.78 6.89
N LEU A 391 15.71 40.14 6.55
CA LEU A 391 15.61 38.98 5.67
C LEU A 391 15.03 39.42 4.33
N THR A 392 15.57 38.95 3.22
CA THR A 392 15.07 39.30 1.87
C THR A 392 14.99 38.05 1.00
N ALA A 393 13.87 37.89 0.30
CA ALA A 393 13.65 36.86 -0.72
C ALA A 393 13.15 37.47 -2.04
N THR A 394 13.08 36.66 -3.10
CA THR A 394 12.55 37.13 -4.40
C THR A 394 11.03 37.29 -4.33
N LYS A 395 10.45 38.09 -5.23
CA LYS A 395 8.98 38.21 -5.32
C LYS A 395 8.33 36.83 -5.51
N LYS A 396 8.84 36.04 -6.46
CA LYS A 396 8.39 34.67 -6.76
C LYS A 396 8.39 33.77 -5.52
N ASP A 397 9.48 33.74 -4.75
CA ASP A 397 9.56 32.86 -3.58
C ASP A 397 8.64 33.31 -2.45
N VAL A 398 8.38 34.62 -2.28
CA VAL A 398 7.51 35.12 -1.19
C VAL A 398 6.07 34.68 -1.37
N VAL A 399 5.63 34.57 -2.62
CA VAL A 399 4.28 34.10 -2.97
C VAL A 399 4.08 32.65 -2.56
N ASN A 400 5.13 31.83 -2.67
CA ASN A 400 5.06 30.41 -2.34
C ASN A 400 5.44 30.12 -0.88
N MET A 401 6.46 30.78 -0.31
CA MET A 401 6.99 30.42 1.00
C MET A 401 6.02 30.70 2.16
N THR A 402 6.11 29.86 3.19
CA THR A 402 5.31 29.98 4.42
C THR A 402 6.04 30.80 5.49
N TYR A 403 7.37 30.64 5.61
CA TYR A 403 8.19 31.36 6.58
C TYR A 403 9.70 31.31 6.27
N PHE A 404 10.47 32.16 6.95
CA PHE A 404 11.92 31.99 7.06
C PHE A 404 12.29 31.21 8.31
N GLU A 405 13.31 30.36 8.21
CA GLU A 405 14.04 29.85 9.37
C GLU A 405 15.33 30.63 9.54
N VAL A 406 15.48 31.24 10.71
CA VAL A 406 16.71 31.93 11.11
C VAL A 406 17.41 31.09 12.15
N GLN A 407 18.59 30.57 11.80
CA GLN A 407 19.44 29.82 12.70
C GLN A 407 20.53 30.71 13.29
N THR A 408 20.76 30.59 14.59
CA THR A 408 21.86 31.23 15.31
C THR A 408 22.70 30.18 16.01
N ALA A 409 24.03 30.29 15.98
CA ALA A 409 24.96 29.38 16.65
C ALA A 409 26.18 30.12 17.22
N THR A 410 26.92 29.46 18.11
CA THR A 410 28.19 29.98 18.64
C THR A 410 29.40 29.66 17.75
N ASP A 411 29.23 28.81 16.74
CA ASP A 411 30.25 28.40 15.80
C ASP A 411 29.78 28.53 14.34
N LYS A 412 30.72 28.57 13.39
CA LYS A 412 30.43 28.77 11.96
C LYS A 412 29.77 27.55 11.29
N LYS A 413 30.02 26.34 11.81
CA LYS A 413 29.50 25.07 11.26
C LYS A 413 28.06 24.80 11.72
N PHE A 414 27.55 25.58 12.68
CA PHE A 414 26.24 25.39 13.30
C PHE A 414 26.14 24.01 13.97
N THR A 415 27.12 23.66 14.80
CA THR A 415 27.10 22.43 15.61
C THR A 415 26.99 22.70 17.11
N LYS A 416 27.22 23.94 17.58
CA LYS A 416 27.19 24.33 19.00
C LYS A 416 26.15 25.42 19.26
N ASN A 417 25.28 25.18 20.24
CA ASN A 417 24.24 26.12 20.71
C ASN A 417 23.34 26.64 19.59
N VAL A 418 22.91 25.75 18.68
CA VAL A 418 22.07 26.11 17.54
C VAL A 418 20.65 26.40 18.02
N LYS A 419 20.12 27.56 17.67
CA LYS A 419 18.71 27.93 17.89
C LYS A 419 18.07 28.30 16.55
N THR A 420 16.87 27.78 16.29
CA THR A 420 16.09 28.10 15.09
C THR A 420 14.88 28.95 15.46
N THR A 421 14.68 30.07 14.79
CA THR A 421 13.50 30.94 14.95
C THR A 421 12.74 31.02 13.63
N LYS A 422 11.43 30.76 13.67
CA LYS A 422 10.54 30.94 12.51
C LYS A 422 10.09 32.39 12.40
N VAL A 423 10.12 32.94 11.19
CA VAL A 423 9.60 34.28 10.86
C VAL A 423 8.54 34.10 9.77
N LYS A 424 7.27 34.08 10.17
CA LYS A 424 6.14 33.94 9.24
C LYS A 424 6.12 35.10 8.25
N THR A 425 5.87 34.78 7.00
CA THR A 425 5.61 35.74 5.94
C THR A 425 4.11 35.81 5.74
N LYS A 426 3.52 37.01 5.81
CA LYS A 426 2.14 37.22 5.35
C LYS A 426 2.24 37.68 3.90
N VAL A 427 1.61 36.93 2.99
CA VAL A 427 1.40 37.41 1.62
C VAL A 427 0.48 38.62 1.73
N THR A 428 0.99 39.78 1.33
CA THR A 428 0.30 41.08 1.45
C THR A 428 -0.32 41.50 0.12
N SER A 429 0.18 40.95 -0.99
CA SER A 429 -0.31 41.13 -2.35
C SER A 429 0.31 40.04 -3.23
N TRP A 430 -0.47 39.47 -4.15
CA TRP A 430 0.01 38.49 -5.12
C TRP A 430 0.85 39.15 -6.23
N TYR A 431 0.53 40.39 -6.60
CA TYR A 431 1.20 41.13 -7.68
C TYR A 431 2.44 41.90 -7.20
N ASN A 432 2.42 42.42 -5.98
CA ASN A 432 3.56 43.15 -5.42
C ASN A 432 3.84 42.77 -3.95
N PRO A 433 4.28 41.53 -3.69
CA PRO A 433 4.50 41.04 -2.34
C PRO A 433 5.65 41.78 -1.67
N LYS A 434 5.51 42.06 -0.37
CA LYS A 434 6.61 42.53 0.48
C LYS A 434 7.76 41.51 0.47
N THR A 435 8.92 41.90 -0.06
CA THR A 435 10.09 41.01 -0.20
C THR A 435 11.03 40.99 1.00
N THR A 436 10.84 41.92 1.95
CA THR A 436 11.77 42.16 3.05
C THR A 436 11.09 42.13 4.40
N PHE A 437 11.66 41.36 5.32
CA PHE A 437 11.12 41.12 6.65
C PHE A 437 12.19 41.42 7.70
N SER A 438 11.79 41.60 8.96
CA SER A 438 12.74 41.85 10.04
C SER A 438 12.32 41.13 11.31
N LYS A 439 13.28 40.56 12.03
CA LYS A 439 13.07 39.92 13.33
C LYS A 439 14.18 40.32 14.30
N THR A 440 13.78 40.68 15.51
CA THR A 440 14.70 40.88 16.64
C THR A 440 14.74 39.60 17.47
N ILE A 441 15.93 39.01 17.60
CA ILE A 441 16.20 37.81 18.38
C ILE A 441 16.85 38.24 19.70
N LYS A 442 16.38 37.68 20.82
CA LYS A 442 16.81 38.02 22.19
C LYS A 442 17.63 36.86 22.80
N GLY A 443 18.27 37.11 23.95
CA GLY A 443 18.89 36.06 24.78
C GLY A 443 20.35 35.76 24.44
N PHE A 444 21.08 36.73 23.90
CA PHE A 444 22.52 36.58 23.63
C PHE A 444 23.38 37.05 24.81
N LYS A 445 24.63 36.62 24.87
CA LYS A 445 25.60 37.16 25.83
C LYS A 445 26.31 38.38 25.21
N SER A 446 26.45 39.46 25.98
CA SER A 446 27.16 40.67 25.52
C SER A 446 28.63 40.34 25.23
N LYS A 447 29.21 41.06 24.28
CA LYS A 447 30.60 40.93 23.80
C LYS A 447 30.95 39.56 23.19
N LYS A 448 30.00 38.61 23.09
CA LYS A 448 30.22 37.29 22.45
C LYS A 448 29.91 37.33 20.95
N LYS A 449 30.58 36.44 20.21
CA LYS A 449 30.41 36.25 18.77
C LYS A 449 29.34 35.19 18.51
N TYR A 450 28.49 35.44 17.52
CA TYR A 450 27.47 34.52 17.04
C TYR A 450 27.49 34.47 15.51
N TYR A 451 27.00 33.36 14.97
CA TYR A 451 26.82 33.13 13.54
C TYR A 451 25.34 32.98 13.25
N VAL A 452 24.88 33.63 12.18
CA VAL A 452 23.48 33.59 11.75
C VAL A 452 23.39 33.17 10.28
N ARG A 453 22.47 32.26 9.98
CA ARG A 453 22.09 31.90 8.60
C ARG A 453 20.58 31.84 8.48
N VAL A 454 20.07 32.03 7.27
CA VAL A 454 18.63 31.98 6.99
C VAL A 454 18.35 31.07 5.81
N ARG A 455 17.20 30.38 5.83
CA ARG A 455 16.61 29.74 4.65
C ARG A 455 15.13 30.09 4.55
N ALA A 456 14.59 30.06 3.35
CA ALA A 456 13.16 30.15 3.09
C ALA A 456 12.58 28.73 3.13
N VAL A 457 11.34 28.62 3.62
CA VAL A 457 10.64 27.34 3.78
C VAL A 457 9.25 27.44 3.18
N TYR A 458 8.93 26.48 2.33
CA TYR A 458 7.56 26.15 1.96
C TYR A 458 7.10 25.02 2.87
N GLU A 459 5.97 25.22 3.55
CA GLU A 459 5.31 24.22 4.38
C GLU A 459 3.85 24.17 3.94
N ASN A 460 3.44 23.04 3.37
CA ASN A 460 2.04 22.75 3.07
C ASN A 460 1.55 21.66 4.02
N LYS A 461 0.38 21.89 4.59
CA LYS A 461 -0.32 20.91 5.41
C LYS A 461 -1.42 20.35 4.53
N SER A 462 -1.18 19.17 4.00
CA SER A 462 -2.23 18.43 3.32
C SER A 462 -3.06 17.71 4.37
N TYR A 463 -4.38 17.73 4.21
CA TYR A 463 -5.30 16.87 4.92
C TYR A 463 -5.82 15.89 3.88
N LYS A 464 -5.24 14.69 3.83
CA LYS A 464 -5.79 13.59 3.02
C LYS A 464 -6.10 12.44 3.98
N ASN A 465 -7.31 11.90 3.89
CA ASN A 465 -7.75 10.71 4.64
C ASN A 465 -7.52 10.80 6.16
N ASN A 466 -7.80 11.95 6.78
CA ASN A 466 -7.57 12.22 8.21
C ASN A 466 -6.12 12.15 8.70
N ASP A 467 -5.15 11.87 7.82
CA ASP A 467 -3.73 11.91 8.12
C ASP A 467 -3.13 13.28 7.81
N LYS A 468 -2.45 13.84 8.82
CA LYS A 468 -1.76 15.13 8.72
C LYS A 468 -0.39 14.92 8.08
N SER A 469 -0.33 14.90 6.75
CA SER A 469 0.95 14.94 6.04
C SER A 469 1.42 16.40 5.89
N VAL A 470 2.64 16.67 6.35
CA VAL A 470 3.25 18.00 6.26
C VAL A 470 4.44 17.95 5.32
N ILE A 471 4.25 18.49 4.11
CA ILE A 471 5.32 18.61 3.13
C ILE A 471 6.13 19.86 3.48
N LYS A 472 7.45 19.71 3.63
CA LYS A 472 8.38 20.83 3.87
C LYS A 472 9.53 20.79 2.89
N VAL A 473 9.63 21.81 2.07
CA VAL A 473 10.74 21.98 1.13
C VAL A 473 11.42 23.33 1.33
N TYR A 474 12.69 23.39 0.98
CA TYR A 474 13.61 24.41 1.48
C TYR A 474 14.37 25.12 0.36
N SER A 475 14.76 26.37 0.62
CA SER A 475 15.93 26.95 -0.04
C SER A 475 17.22 26.36 0.53
N LYS A 476 18.34 26.59 -0.18
CA LYS A 476 19.67 26.51 0.47
C LYS A 476 19.75 27.50 1.63
N TRP A 477 20.58 27.18 2.63
CA TRP A 477 20.99 28.16 3.63
C TRP A 477 21.75 29.32 2.98
N SER A 478 21.50 30.54 3.46
CA SER A 478 22.33 31.70 3.16
C SER A 478 23.76 31.47 3.66
N SER A 479 24.72 32.23 3.11
CA SER A 479 26.05 32.29 3.69
C SER A 479 25.97 32.69 5.16
N SER A 480 26.76 32.03 6.01
CA SER A 480 26.83 32.35 7.45
C SER A 480 27.37 33.76 7.66
N LYS A 481 26.64 34.58 8.43
CA LYS A 481 27.02 35.95 8.80
C LYS A 481 27.42 35.99 10.27
N LYS A 482 28.61 36.51 10.55
CA LYS A 482 29.16 36.68 11.90
C LYS A 482 28.74 38.02 12.48
N ILE A 483 28.43 38.06 13.77
CA ILE A 483 28.12 39.29 14.51
C ILE A 483 28.62 39.22 15.95
N LYS A 484 29.19 40.32 16.45
CA LYS A 484 29.52 40.49 17.88
C LYS A 484 28.38 41.26 18.54
N VAL A 485 27.82 40.72 19.61
CA VAL A 485 26.70 41.35 20.32
C VAL A 485 27.24 42.48 21.20
N LYS A 486 26.65 43.68 21.05
CA LYS A 486 26.90 44.85 21.90
C LYS A 486 26.39 44.58 23.31
#